data_AF-A0A349BAJ5-F1
#
_entry.id   AF-A0A349BAJ5-F1
#
_cell.length_a   1.000
_cell.length_b   1.000
_cell.length_c   1.000
_cell.angle_alpha   90.00
_cell.angle_beta   90.00
_cell.angle_gamma   90.00
#
_symmetry.space_group_name_H-M   'P 1'
#
loop_
_entity.id
_entity.type
_entity.pdbx_description
1 polymer ?
#
loop_
_entity_poly.entity_id
_entity_poly.type
_entity_poly.pdbx_seq_one_letter_code
_entity_poly.pdbx_strand_id
1 'polypeptide(L)' 'MPDAREHPLTGRRAEEHLRAVVGAEPARTALFFDFDGTLAPIVADPSSATAIAGAVELLEQLAR' A
#
# COMPACT_ATOMS: atom_id res chain seq x y z
N MET A 1 -13.62 12.66 -19.17
CA MET A 1 -12.70 12.38 -18.06
C MET A 1 -13.31 11.22 -17.28
N PRO A 2 -12.80 9.99 -17.40
CA PRO A 2 -13.36 8.88 -16.63
C PRO A 2 -13.21 9.16 -15.13
N ASP A 3 -14.25 8.88 -14.35
CA ASP A 3 -14.30 9.03 -12.89
C ASP A 3 -13.24 8.11 -12.27
N ALA A 4 -12.18 8.69 -11.71
CA ALA A 4 -10.99 8.01 -11.20
C ALA A 4 -11.19 7.34 -9.83
N ARG A 5 -12.38 6.83 -9.54
CA ARG A 5 -12.63 6.03 -8.34
C ARG A 5 -12.64 4.55 -8.71
N GLU A 6 -11.46 4.05 -9.06
CA GLU A 6 -11.20 2.62 -8.91
C GLU A 6 -11.41 2.30 -7.42
N HIS A 7 -12.42 1.47 -7.12
CA HIS A 7 -12.60 1.01 -5.76
C HIS A 7 -11.40 0.13 -5.40
N PRO A 8 -10.74 0.37 -4.24
CA PRO A 8 -9.66 -0.50 -3.82
C PRO A 8 -10.12 -1.95 -3.84
N LEU A 9 -9.34 -2.82 -4.47
CA LEU A 9 -9.57 -4.25 -4.35
C LEU A 9 -9.38 -4.63 -2.88
N THR A 10 -10.32 -5.40 -2.34
CA THR A 10 -10.25 -5.88 -0.96
C THR A 10 -10.38 -7.40 -0.90
N GLY A 11 -9.89 -8.00 0.19
CA GLY A 11 -9.99 -9.44 0.41
C GLY A 11 -9.24 -10.26 -0.64
N ARG A 12 -9.80 -11.42 -1.02
CA ARG A 12 -9.12 -12.41 -1.89
C ARG A 12 -8.61 -11.83 -3.22
N ARG A 13 -9.36 -10.91 -3.83
CA ARG A 13 -8.98 -10.29 -5.11
C ARG A 13 -7.71 -9.44 -4.99
N ALA A 14 -7.54 -8.75 -3.87
CA ALA A 14 -6.34 -7.96 -3.61
C ALA A 14 -5.12 -8.86 -3.42
N GLU A 15 -5.30 -9.98 -2.70
CA GLU A 15 -4.23 -10.97 -2.51
C GLU A 15 -3.81 -11.61 -3.83
N GLU A 16 -4.76 -12.06 -4.65
CA GLU A 16 -4.50 -12.63 -5.97
C GLU A 16 -3.73 -11.65 -6.87
N HIS A 17 -4.14 -10.38 -6.86
CA HIS A 17 -3.46 -9.34 -7.64
C HIS A 17 -2.04 -9.08 -7.13
N LEU A 18 -1.85 -8.96 -5.81
CA LEU A 18 -0.53 -8.78 -5.21
C LEU A 18 0.40 -9.94 -5.56
N ARG A 19 -0.09 -11.19 -5.49
CA ARG A 19 0.67 -12.38 -5.91
C ARG A 19 1.04 -12.33 -7.39
N ALA A 20 0.14 -11.87 -8.26
CA ALA A 20 0.42 -11.73 -9.67
C ALA A 20 1.49 -10.67 -9.96
N VAL A 21 1.49 -9.56 -9.21
CA VAL A 21 2.50 -8.48 -9.33
C VAL A 21 3.86 -8.92 -8.79
N VAL A 22 3.89 -9.56 -7.62
CA VAL A 22 5.13 -9.99 -6.97
C VAL A 22 5.78 -11.16 -7.70
N GLY A 23 4.98 -11.98 -8.39
CA GLY A 23 5.46 -13.05 -9.25
C GLY A 23 6.05 -14.23 -8.48
N ALA A 24 6.91 -15.00 -9.16
CA ALA A 24 7.47 -16.25 -8.64
C ALA A 24 8.68 -16.06 -7.69
N GLU A 25 9.32 -14.88 -7.70
CA GLU A 25 10.53 -14.58 -6.92
C GLU A 25 10.29 -13.44 -5.92
N PRO A 26 9.38 -13.59 -4.92
CA PRO A 26 9.03 -12.52 -3.99
C PRO A 26 10.22 -11.92 -3.24
N ALA A 27 11.22 -12.74 -2.90
CA ALA A 27 12.43 -12.31 -2.20
C ALA A 27 13.34 -11.38 -3.04
N ARG A 28 13.05 -11.21 -4.34
CA ARG A 28 13.79 -10.32 -5.25
C ARG A 28 12.93 -9.15 -5.76
N THR A 29 11.72 -9.03 -5.24
CA THR A 29 10.78 -7.99 -5.62
C THR A 29 10.84 -6.85 -4.60
N ALA A 30 11.03 -5.63 -5.08
CA ALA A 30 10.90 -4.42 -4.28
C ALA A 30 9.50 -3.82 -4.46
N LEU A 31 8.85 -3.48 -3.35
CA LEU A 31 7.57 -2.77 -3.34
C LEU A 31 7.83 -1.32 -2.94
N PHE A 32 7.33 -0.38 -3.75
CA PHE A 32 7.45 1.05 -3.50
C PHE A 32 6.06 1.62 -3.24
N PHE A 33 5.93 2.35 -2.14
CA PHE A 33 4.68 2.97 -1.72
C PHE A 33 4.88 4.47 -1.61
N ASP A 34 3.90 5.23 -2.08
CA ASP A 34 3.75 6.62 -1.68
C ASP A 34 3.26 6.70 -0.22
N PHE A 35 3.41 7.85 0.43
CA PHE A 35 3.00 8.04 1.82
C PHE A 35 1.68 8.79 1.94
N ASP A 36 1.65 10.08 1.61
CA ASP A 36 0.47 10.92 1.80
C ASP A 36 -0.65 10.57 0.81
N GLY A 37 -1.84 10.27 1.33
CA GLY A 37 -2.97 9.76 0.55
C GLY A 37 -2.90 8.28 0.22
N THR A 38 -1.82 7.58 0.59
CA THR A 38 -1.65 6.13 0.39
C THR A 38 -1.54 5.39 1.71
N LEU A 39 -0.48 5.65 2.49
CA LEU A 39 -0.24 5.04 3.81
C LEU A 39 -0.65 5.93 4.97
N ALA A 40 -0.82 7.24 4.72
CA ALA A 40 -1.32 8.22 5.66
C ALA A 40 -2.44 9.07 5.01
N PRO A 41 -3.43 9.58 5.75
CA PRO A 41 -4.37 10.55 5.20
C PRO A 41 -3.65 11.85 4.79
N ILE A 42 -4.14 12.51 3.73
CA ILE A 42 -3.68 13.87 3.39
C ILE A 42 -4.19 14.84 4.47
N VAL A 43 -3.27 15.54 5.13
CA VAL A 43 -3.54 16.46 6.24
C VAL A 43 -3.10 17.88 5.91
N ALA A 44 -3.64 18.86 6.63
CA ALA A 44 -3.30 20.28 6.43
C ALA A 44 -1.93 20.66 7.02
N ASP A 45 -1.55 20.06 8.15
CA ASP A 45 -0.24 20.23 8.76
C ASP A 45 0.64 19.00 8.46
N PRO A 46 1.71 19.12 7.65
CA PRO A 46 2.57 17.99 7.30
C PRO A 46 3.20 17.29 8.50
N SER A 47 3.45 18.01 9.60
CA SER A 47 4.04 17.43 10.81
C SER A 47 3.09 16.50 11.58
N SER A 48 1.79 16.58 11.27
CA SER A 48 0.74 15.73 11.86
C SER A 48 0.49 14.43 11.09
N ALA A 49 1.11 14.26 9.92
CA ALA A 49 0.93 13.08 9.09
C ALA A 49 1.40 11.82 9.85
N THR A 50 0.50 10.85 10.00
CA THR A 50 0.76 9.59 10.70
C THR A 50 0.24 8.45 9.85
N ALA A 51 1.02 7.37 9.75
CA ALA A 51 0.61 6.17 9.05
C ALA A 51 -0.68 5.58 9.66
N ILE A 52 -1.53 4.98 8.81
CA ILE A 52 -2.71 4.28 9.29
C ILE A 52 -2.30 3.09 10.18
N ALA A 53 -3.19 2.71 11.09
CA ALA A 53 -2.94 1.62 12.03
C ALA A 53 -2.55 0.33 11.29
N GLY A 54 -1.43 -0.29 11.71
CA GLY A 54 -0.92 -1.54 11.14
C GLY A 54 0.00 -1.36 9.92
N ALA A 55 0.09 -0.16 9.33
CA ALA A 55 0.92 0.05 8.14
C ALA A 55 2.42 -0.11 8.44
N VAL A 56 2.91 0.45 9.55
CA VAL A 56 4.33 0.37 9.92
C VAL A 56 4.73 -1.07 10.20
N GLU A 57 3.94 -1.79 10.99
CA GLU A 57 4.18 -3.19 11.35
C GLU A 57 4.19 -4.11 10.13
N LEU A 58 3.30 -3.86 9.15
CA LEU A 58 3.27 -4.61 7.90
C LEU A 58 4.51 -4.33 7.05
N LEU A 59 4.93 -3.07 6.92
CA LEU A 59 6.14 -2.72 6.16
C LEU A 59 7.40 -3.32 6.78
N GLU A 60 7.49 -3.35 8.12
CA GLU A 60 8.58 -4.03 8.81
C GLU A 60 8.62 -5.54 8.54
N GLN A 61 7.46 -6.19 8.37
CA GLN A 61 7.39 -7.61 8.01
C GLN A 61 7.82 -7.85 6.56
N LEU A 62 7.45 -6.95 5.65
CA LEU A 62 7.80 -7.05 4.22
C LEU A 62 9.28 -6.76 3.94
N ALA A 63 9.93 -5.96 4.80
CA ALA A 63 11.34 -5.59 4.64
C ALA A 63 12.34 -6.63 5.20
N ARG A 64 11.85 -7.76 5.72
CA ARG A 64 12.65 -8.87 6.25
C ARG A 64 12.80 -9.98 5.23
#